data_AF-A0A139WVH9-F1
#
_entry.id   AF-A0A139WVH9-F1
#
_cell.length_a   1.000
_cell.length_b   1.000
_cell.length_c   1.000
_cell.angle_alpha   90.00
_cell.angle_beta   90.00
_cell.angle_gamma   90.00
#
_symmetry.space_group_name_H-M   'P 1'
#
loop_
_entity.id
_entity.type
_entity.pdbx_description
1 polymer ?
#
loop_
_entity_poly.entity_id
_entity_poly.type
_entity_poly.pdbx_seq_one_letter_code
_entity_poly.pdbx_strand_id
1 'polypeptide(L)'
;MKKRNPRRKGKGYLLAIIMALGISSLALYIIFLTHIVRARIINNNNLVKAFEAQREQQLYEPNFVPKVVIQRGRESEKGFDLKCLTWSTDKGVSGWTRDKRDSDFFIDYYVPPNKDAIICVSPAFATAITAATGKPFVYEAYPTDYGLRIRIIIGASEVRGMCQSLTGDANCANFFLSQEAVVRYEP
;
A
#
# COMPACT_ATOMS: atom_id res chain seq x y z
N MET A 1 57.32 18.83 -15.62
CA MET A 1 56.36 17.76 -15.24
C MET A 1 55.54 18.20 -14.03
N LYS A 2 54.23 18.44 -14.19
CA LYS A 2 53.33 18.91 -13.13
C LYS A 2 52.98 17.73 -12.20
N LYS A 3 53.61 17.63 -11.01
CA LYS A 3 53.28 16.60 -10.00
C LYS A 3 51.80 16.75 -9.60
N ARG A 4 50.93 15.87 -10.10
CA ARG A 4 49.52 15.80 -9.67
C ARG A 4 49.50 15.42 -8.18
N ASN A 5 49.07 16.37 -7.36
CA ASN A 5 49.06 16.24 -5.90
C ASN A 5 48.17 15.07 -5.44
N PRO A 6 48.72 13.98 -4.85
CA PRO A 6 47.97 12.77 -4.51
C PRO A 6 46.85 13.01 -3.50
N ARG A 7 46.98 14.03 -2.63
CA ARG A 7 45.91 14.48 -1.71
C ARG A 7 44.64 14.94 -2.44
N ARG A 8 44.75 15.45 -3.67
CA ARG A 8 43.59 15.91 -4.46
C ARG A 8 42.82 14.74 -5.09
N LYS A 9 43.52 13.63 -5.41
CA LYS A 9 42.91 12.39 -5.92
C LYS A 9 42.12 11.65 -4.83
N GLY A 10 42.65 11.55 -3.61
CA GLY A 10 41.95 10.91 -2.48
C GLY A 10 40.67 11.65 -2.09
N LYS A 11 40.68 12.99 -2.09
CA LYS A 11 39.47 13.81 -1.84
C LYS A 11 38.41 13.66 -2.94
N GLY A 12 38.82 13.56 -4.21
CA GLY A 12 37.90 13.33 -5.33
C GLY A 12 37.24 11.94 -5.30
N TYR A 13 37.99 10.91 -4.90
CA TYR A 13 37.47 9.55 -4.75
C TYR A 13 36.48 9.44 -3.57
N LEU A 14 36.78 10.08 -2.45
CA LEU A 14 35.85 10.16 -1.31
C LEU A 14 34.55 10.87 -1.67
N LEU A 15 34.64 12.00 -2.40
CA LEU A 15 33.46 12.71 -2.89
C LEU A 15 32.61 11.84 -3.83
N ALA A 16 33.26 11.11 -4.74
CA ALA A 16 32.58 10.18 -5.65
C ALA A 16 31.86 9.05 -4.89
N ILE A 17 32.48 8.48 -3.86
CA ILE A 17 31.84 7.47 -3.01
C ILE A 17 30.61 8.04 -2.29
N ILE A 18 30.74 9.22 -1.68
CA ILE A 18 29.63 9.86 -0.98
C ILE A 18 28.46 10.14 -1.93
N MET A 19 28.75 10.65 -3.14
CA MET A 19 27.71 10.88 -4.15
C MET A 19 27.05 9.57 -4.59
N ALA A 20 27.82 8.50 -4.84
CA ALA A 20 27.28 7.21 -5.21
C ALA A 20 26.36 6.64 -4.12
N LEU A 21 26.81 6.67 -2.86
CA LEU A 21 26.01 6.23 -1.72
C LEU A 21 24.72 7.04 -1.57
N GLY A 22 24.80 8.37 -1.74
CA GLY A 22 23.64 9.25 -1.71
C GLY A 22 22.62 8.92 -2.80
N ILE A 23 23.08 8.75 -4.04
CA ILE A 23 22.22 8.39 -5.19
C ILE A 23 21.59 7.02 -4.98
N SER A 24 22.37 6.02 -4.56
CA SER A 24 21.85 4.68 -4.28
C SER A 24 20.83 4.68 -3.15
N SER A 25 21.09 5.40 -2.06
CA SER A 25 20.14 5.53 -0.95
C SER A 25 18.84 6.21 -1.38
N LEU A 26 18.92 7.28 -2.18
CA LEU A 26 17.74 7.95 -2.73
C LEU A 26 16.94 7.04 -3.66
N ALA A 27 17.61 6.29 -4.53
CA ALA A 27 16.96 5.33 -5.42
C ALA A 27 16.22 4.24 -4.64
N LEU A 28 16.86 3.67 -3.61
CA LEU A 28 16.23 2.69 -2.72
C LEU A 28 15.03 3.31 -1.99
N TYR A 29 15.16 4.53 -1.47
CA TYR A 29 14.06 5.24 -0.82
C TYR A 29 12.85 5.39 -1.76
N ILE A 30 13.07 5.80 -3.01
CA ILE A 30 12.00 5.94 -3.99
C ILE A 30 11.34 4.58 -4.28
N ILE A 31 12.15 3.54 -4.53
CA ILE A 31 11.65 2.21 -4.92
C ILE A 31 10.81 1.55 -3.83
N PHE A 32 11.20 1.69 -2.56
CA PHE A 32 10.57 0.98 -1.45
C PHE A 32 9.57 1.82 -0.65
N LEU A 33 9.76 3.15 -0.57
CA LEU A 33 9.02 3.99 0.39
C LEU A 33 8.16 5.07 -0.26
N THR A 34 8.21 5.25 -1.59
CA THR A 34 7.35 6.23 -2.26
C THR A 34 6.18 5.56 -2.96
N HIS A 35 4.96 5.91 -2.57
CA HIS A 35 3.74 5.43 -3.22
C HIS A 35 3.48 6.21 -4.50
N ILE A 36 4.16 5.85 -5.58
CA ILE A 36 4.07 6.57 -6.87
C ILE A 36 3.36 5.77 -7.96
N VAL A 37 3.14 4.47 -7.71
CA VAL A 37 2.47 3.58 -8.67
C VAL A 37 1.02 3.42 -8.24
N ARG A 38 0.09 3.84 -9.08
CA ARG A 38 -1.32 3.51 -8.95
C ARG A 38 -1.46 2.00 -9.18
N ALA A 39 -2.07 1.32 -8.22
CA ALA A 39 -2.41 -0.10 -8.30
C ALA A 39 -3.86 -0.31 -8.73
N ARG A 40 -4.78 0.56 -8.28
CA ARG A 40 -6.23 0.43 -8.48
C ARG A 40 -6.93 1.78 -8.53
N ILE A 41 -8.07 1.81 -9.22
CA ILE A 41 -9.06 2.88 -9.13
C ILE A 41 -10.24 2.38 -8.28
N ILE A 42 -10.66 3.19 -7.30
CA ILE A 42 -11.83 2.89 -6.47
C ILE A 42 -13.02 3.60 -7.10
N ASN A 43 -13.88 2.83 -7.78
CA ASN A 43 -15.09 3.36 -8.40
C ASN A 43 -16.21 3.46 -7.35
N ASN A 44 -16.33 4.64 -6.74
CA ASN A 44 -17.30 4.91 -5.67
C ASN A 44 -18.75 4.64 -6.13
N ASN A 45 -19.11 5.07 -7.35
CA ASN A 45 -20.45 4.84 -7.90
C ASN A 45 -20.82 3.36 -8.00
N ASN A 46 -19.88 2.51 -8.43
CA ASN A 46 -20.11 1.07 -8.49
C ASN A 46 -20.22 0.46 -7.09
N LEU A 47 -19.43 0.94 -6.13
CA LEU A 47 -19.49 0.48 -4.74
C LEU A 47 -20.83 0.84 -4.09
N VAL A 48 -21.30 2.08 -4.25
CA VAL A 48 -22.61 2.53 -3.74
C VAL A 48 -23.73 1.66 -4.29
N LYS A 49 -23.77 1.42 -5.62
CA LYS A 49 -24.77 0.54 -6.22
C LYS A 49 -24.71 -0.89 -5.67
N ALA A 50 -23.52 -1.41 -5.43
CA ALA A 50 -23.35 -2.73 -4.83
C ALA A 50 -23.85 -2.78 -3.38
N PHE A 51 -23.63 -1.72 -2.59
CA PHE A 51 -24.16 -1.62 -1.23
C PHE A 51 -25.68 -1.46 -1.20
N GLU A 52 -26.26 -0.71 -2.14
CA GLU A 52 -27.70 -0.61 -2.30
C GLU A 52 -28.33 -1.98 -2.58
N ALA A 53 -27.73 -2.79 -3.46
CA ALA A 53 -28.19 -4.15 -3.71
C ALA A 53 -28.05 -5.08 -2.48
N GLN A 54 -27.04 -4.86 -1.63
CA GLN A 54 -26.87 -5.59 -0.37
C GLN A 54 -27.81 -5.10 0.76
N ARG A 55 -28.43 -3.94 0.60
CA ARG A 55 -29.32 -3.35 1.62
C ARG A 55 -30.56 -4.20 1.86
N GLU A 56 -31.04 -4.90 0.83
CA GLU A 56 -32.15 -5.85 0.98
C GLU A 56 -31.76 -7.04 1.87
N GLN A 57 -30.50 -7.49 1.83
CA GLN A 57 -30.02 -8.61 2.65
C GLN A 57 -29.93 -8.24 4.14
N GLN A 58 -29.64 -6.97 4.46
CA GLN A 58 -29.65 -6.47 5.84
C GLN A 58 -31.02 -6.55 6.51
N LEU A 59 -32.10 -6.46 5.72
CA LEU A 59 -33.46 -6.55 6.27
C LEU A 59 -33.78 -7.97 6.76
N TYR A 60 -33.12 -8.98 6.21
CA TYR A 60 -33.35 -10.39 6.55
C TYR A 60 -32.29 -10.95 7.51
N GLU A 61 -31.10 -10.35 7.57
CA GLU A 61 -29.99 -10.79 8.42
C GLU A 61 -29.47 -9.64 9.31
N PRO A 62 -29.85 -9.57 10.60
CA PRO A 62 -29.50 -8.45 11.48
C PRO A 62 -27.99 -8.34 11.79
N ASN A 63 -27.20 -9.38 11.51
CA ASN A 63 -25.74 -9.38 11.69
C ASN A 63 -24.97 -9.20 10.36
N PHE A 64 -25.66 -8.96 9.25
CA PHE A 64 -25.02 -8.82 7.96
C PHE A 64 -24.23 -7.51 7.89
N VAL A 65 -22.92 -7.61 7.66
CA VAL A 65 -22.05 -6.46 7.43
C VAL A 65 -21.86 -6.30 5.92
N PRO A 66 -22.39 -5.23 5.30
CA PRO A 66 -22.24 -5.01 3.88
C PRO A 66 -20.76 -4.80 3.56
N LYS A 67 -20.27 -5.54 2.57
CA LYS A 67 -18.91 -5.41 2.08
C LYS A 67 -18.80 -5.80 0.62
N VAL A 68 -17.88 -5.14 -0.08
CA VAL A 68 -17.49 -5.52 -1.44
C VAL A 68 -16.01 -5.89 -1.42
N VAL A 69 -15.70 -7.12 -1.85
CA VAL A 69 -14.33 -7.65 -1.89
C VAL A 69 -13.84 -7.59 -3.33
N ILE A 70 -12.72 -6.91 -3.57
CA ILE A 70 -12.15 -6.73 -4.90
C ILE A 70 -10.74 -7.34 -4.92
N GLN A 71 -10.60 -8.46 -5.63
CA GLN A 71 -9.38 -9.26 -5.66
C GLN A 71 -8.49 -8.97 -6.88
N ARG A 72 -9.07 -8.53 -8.01
CA ARG A 72 -8.33 -8.29 -9.25
C ARG A 72 -8.83 -7.02 -9.91
N GLY A 73 -7.94 -6.07 -10.11
CA GLY A 73 -8.17 -4.88 -10.93
C GLY A 73 -7.50 -5.05 -12.29
N ARG A 74 -7.91 -4.22 -13.25
CA ARG A 74 -7.45 -4.32 -14.63
C ARG A 74 -6.01 -3.86 -14.76
N GLU A 75 -5.23 -4.46 -15.67
CA GLU A 75 -3.85 -4.00 -15.95
C GLU A 75 -3.84 -2.52 -16.39
N SER A 76 -4.89 -2.07 -17.08
CA SER A 76 -5.08 -0.67 -17.48
C SER A 76 -5.18 0.33 -16.32
N GLU A 77 -5.47 -0.13 -15.10
CA GLU A 77 -5.52 0.72 -13.92
C GLU A 77 -4.12 0.95 -13.34
N LYS A 78 -3.12 0.16 -13.71
CA LYS A 78 -1.77 0.24 -13.13
C LYS A 78 -0.91 1.26 -13.85
N GLY A 79 -0.03 1.93 -13.12
CA GLY A 79 0.98 2.81 -13.71
C GLY A 79 1.34 3.98 -12.80
N PHE A 80 2.30 4.79 -13.22
CA PHE A 80 2.61 6.04 -12.53
C PHE A 80 1.43 7.00 -12.59
N ASP A 81 1.06 7.57 -11.46
CA ASP A 81 -0.01 8.56 -11.38
C ASP A 81 0.37 9.67 -10.39
N LEU A 82 0.37 10.92 -10.85
CA LEU A 82 0.67 12.08 -10.01
C LEU A 82 -0.31 12.21 -8.84
N LYS A 83 -1.55 11.72 -9.00
CA LYS A 83 -2.54 11.67 -7.93
C LYS A 83 -2.02 10.91 -6.71
N CYS A 84 -1.14 9.91 -6.90
CA CYS A 84 -0.56 9.18 -5.78
C CYS A 84 0.30 10.05 -4.85
N LEU A 85 0.80 11.19 -5.35
CA LEU A 85 1.58 12.17 -4.61
C LEU A 85 0.76 13.37 -4.15
N THR A 86 -0.24 13.79 -4.93
CA THR A 86 -0.94 15.06 -4.72
C THR A 86 -2.28 14.93 -4.02
N TRP A 87 -2.93 13.76 -4.07
CA TRP A 87 -4.23 13.56 -3.44
C TRP A 87 -4.12 13.33 -1.93
N SER A 88 -5.19 13.68 -1.24
CA SER A 88 -5.33 13.56 0.21
C SER A 88 -5.37 12.08 0.63
N THR A 89 -5.04 11.82 1.90
CA THR A 89 -5.14 10.49 2.49
C THR A 89 -5.59 10.61 3.94
N ASP A 90 -6.40 9.67 4.38
CA ASP A 90 -6.85 9.55 5.76
C ASP A 90 -6.66 8.11 6.20
N LYS A 91 -5.56 7.87 6.92
CA LYS A 91 -5.17 6.54 7.39
C LYS A 91 -5.90 6.25 8.70
N GLY A 92 -6.68 5.19 8.70
CA GLY A 92 -7.27 4.63 9.90
C GLY A 92 -6.28 3.74 10.64
N VAL A 93 -6.70 2.51 10.93
CA VAL A 93 -5.91 1.54 11.69
C VAL A 93 -5.22 0.54 10.76
N SER A 94 -4.05 0.05 11.16
CA SER A 94 -3.39 -1.09 10.54
C SER A 94 -3.13 -2.18 11.56
N GLY A 95 -3.10 -3.43 11.11
CA GLY A 95 -2.79 -4.55 11.99
C GLY A 95 -2.93 -5.88 11.29
N TRP A 96 -3.12 -6.93 12.06
CA TRP A 96 -3.27 -8.28 11.54
C TRP A 96 -4.72 -8.72 11.61
N THR A 97 -5.19 -9.40 10.56
CA THR A 97 -6.52 -10.02 10.56
C THR A 97 -6.59 -11.07 11.66
N ARG A 98 -7.79 -11.32 12.18
CA ARG A 98 -8.04 -12.32 13.24
C ARG A 98 -8.31 -13.72 12.68
N ASP A 99 -8.00 -13.95 11.41
CA ASP A 99 -8.16 -15.27 10.83
C ASP A 99 -7.09 -16.21 11.39
N LYS A 100 -7.53 -17.31 12.00
CA LYS A 100 -6.68 -18.33 12.62
C LYS A 100 -5.87 -19.12 11.58
N ARG A 101 -6.30 -19.13 10.32
CA ARG A 101 -5.63 -19.86 9.23
C ARG A 101 -4.68 -18.99 8.43
N ASP A 102 -5.00 -17.70 8.29
CA ASP A 102 -4.23 -16.77 7.45
C ASP A 102 -4.28 -15.36 8.05
N SER A 103 -3.40 -15.10 9.02
CA SER A 103 -3.29 -13.78 9.66
C SER A 103 -2.54 -12.83 8.74
N ASP A 104 -3.25 -12.30 7.75
CA ASP A 104 -2.75 -11.28 6.84
C ASP A 104 -2.67 -9.90 7.48
N PHE A 105 -1.82 -9.03 6.93
CA PHE A 105 -1.72 -7.65 7.39
C PHE A 105 -2.76 -6.80 6.66
N PHE A 106 -3.44 -5.91 7.37
CA PHE A 106 -4.42 -5.00 6.80
C PHE A 106 -4.11 -3.53 7.15
N ILE A 107 -4.58 -2.63 6.29
CA ILE A 107 -4.53 -1.19 6.49
C ILE A 107 -5.88 -0.61 6.11
N ASP A 108 -6.52 0.08 7.05
CA ASP A 108 -7.77 0.79 6.83
C ASP A 108 -7.49 2.24 6.44
N TYR A 109 -8.27 2.72 5.49
CA TYR A 109 -8.33 4.10 5.06
C TYR A 109 -9.78 4.56 4.98
N TYR A 110 -9.97 5.85 5.18
CA TYR A 110 -11.25 6.50 5.01
C TYR A 110 -11.27 7.30 3.71
N VAL A 111 -12.40 7.25 3.00
CA VAL A 111 -12.66 8.01 1.78
C VAL A 111 -13.97 8.79 2.00
N PRO A 112 -13.94 10.14 1.95
CA PRO A 112 -15.14 10.95 2.08
C PRO A 112 -16.18 10.64 0.98
N PRO A 113 -17.45 11.01 1.19
CA PRO A 113 -18.51 10.70 0.25
C PRO A 113 -18.32 11.52 -1.03
N ASN A 114 -18.70 10.96 -2.17
CA ASN A 114 -18.60 11.60 -3.49
C ASN A 114 -17.18 12.01 -3.92
N LYS A 115 -16.13 11.48 -3.26
CA LYS A 115 -14.75 11.66 -3.71
C LYS A 115 -14.30 10.48 -4.55
N ASP A 116 -13.56 10.78 -5.61
CA ASP A 116 -12.80 9.77 -6.32
C ASP A 116 -11.62 9.32 -5.47
N ALA A 117 -11.33 8.02 -5.50
CA ALA A 117 -10.20 7.45 -4.78
C ALA A 117 -9.42 6.45 -5.63
N ILE A 118 -8.14 6.32 -5.31
CA ILE A 118 -7.22 5.39 -5.94
C ILE A 118 -6.38 4.71 -4.85
N ILE A 119 -5.87 3.53 -5.16
CA ILE A 119 -4.89 2.87 -4.30
C ILE A 119 -3.53 3.00 -4.96
N CYS A 120 -2.56 3.48 -4.20
CA CYS A 120 -1.18 3.68 -4.62
C CYS A 120 -0.23 2.83 -3.79
N VAL A 121 0.82 2.33 -4.42
CA VAL A 121 1.79 1.39 -3.83
C VAL A 121 3.22 1.80 -4.17
N SER A 122 4.18 1.25 -3.42
CA SER A 122 5.60 1.38 -3.76
C SER A 122 5.90 0.66 -5.10
N PRO A 123 6.88 1.12 -5.90
CA PRO A 123 7.34 0.38 -7.07
C PRO A 123 7.71 -1.07 -6.77
N ALA A 124 8.41 -1.33 -5.66
CA ALA A 124 8.77 -2.68 -5.24
C ALA A 124 7.52 -3.56 -5.03
N PHE A 125 6.51 -3.02 -4.33
CA PHE A 125 5.28 -3.75 -4.08
C PHE A 125 4.44 -3.94 -5.34
N ALA A 126 4.39 -2.95 -6.24
CA ALA A 126 3.74 -3.09 -7.55
C ALA A 126 4.32 -4.27 -8.36
N THR A 127 5.64 -4.43 -8.34
CA THR A 127 6.32 -5.57 -8.97
C THR A 127 5.94 -6.88 -8.28
N ALA A 128 5.96 -6.93 -6.95
CA ALA A 128 5.58 -8.12 -6.20
C ALA A 128 4.14 -8.57 -6.48
N ILE A 129 3.20 -7.62 -6.51
CA ILE A 129 1.78 -7.87 -6.83
C ILE A 129 1.60 -8.38 -8.27
N THR A 130 2.41 -7.91 -9.21
CA THR A 130 2.30 -8.30 -10.63
C THR A 130 2.97 -9.64 -10.91
N ALA A 131 4.06 -9.96 -10.19
CA ALA A 131 4.80 -11.21 -10.35
C ALA A 131 4.12 -12.41 -9.66
N ALA A 132 3.35 -12.18 -8.59
CA ALA A 132 2.70 -13.25 -7.85
C ALA A 132 1.44 -13.77 -8.58
N THR A 133 1.38 -15.08 -8.79
CA THR A 133 0.24 -15.80 -9.39
C THR A 133 -0.93 -16.03 -8.41
N GLY A 134 -0.79 -15.61 -7.14
CA GLY A 134 -1.74 -15.84 -6.03
C GLY A 134 -2.59 -14.63 -5.61
N LYS A 135 -2.80 -14.46 -4.28
CA LYS A 135 -3.59 -13.39 -3.63
C LYS A 135 -2.73 -12.18 -3.14
N PRO A 136 -1.85 -11.54 -3.91
CA PRO A 136 -0.93 -10.56 -3.32
C PRO A 136 -1.62 -9.27 -2.88
N PHE A 137 -2.84 -8.98 -3.37
CA PHE A 137 -3.47 -7.70 -3.12
C PHE A 137 -5.00 -7.74 -3.27
N VAL A 138 -5.69 -7.76 -2.13
CA VAL A 138 -7.16 -7.65 -2.06
C VAL A 138 -7.49 -6.36 -1.34
N TYR A 139 -8.57 -5.69 -1.72
CA TYR A 139 -9.17 -4.68 -0.86
C TYR A 139 -10.64 -4.95 -0.63
N GLU A 140 -11.10 -4.60 0.55
CA GLU A 140 -12.50 -4.64 0.94
C GLU A 140 -13.00 -3.20 1.12
N ALA A 141 -14.18 -2.92 0.60
CA ALA A 141 -14.87 -1.66 0.84
C ALA A 141 -16.07 -1.90 1.76
N TYR A 142 -16.22 -1.03 2.76
CA TYR A 142 -17.33 -1.02 3.70
C TYR A 142 -18.02 0.35 3.63
N PRO A 143 -19.36 0.39 3.59
CA PRO A 143 -20.07 1.65 3.72
C PRO A 143 -20.00 2.13 5.17
N THR A 144 -19.95 3.45 5.34
CA THR A 144 -19.99 4.12 6.65
C THR A 144 -20.92 5.32 6.56
N ASP A 145 -21.38 5.85 7.70
CA ASP A 145 -22.28 7.00 7.73
C ASP A 145 -21.69 8.27 7.08
N TYR A 146 -20.37 8.34 6.98
CA TYR A 146 -19.67 9.51 6.46
C TYR A 146 -19.03 9.26 5.08
N GLY A 147 -19.01 8.04 4.56
CA GLY A 147 -18.31 7.72 3.31
C GLY A 147 -17.97 6.24 3.20
N LEU A 148 -16.76 5.93 2.74
CA LEU A 148 -16.28 4.55 2.62
C LEU A 148 -15.09 4.29 3.53
N ARG A 149 -15.08 3.11 4.15
CA ARG A 149 -13.86 2.53 4.72
C ARG A 149 -13.28 1.52 3.73
N ILE A 150 -12.06 1.78 3.27
CA ILE A 150 -11.32 0.90 2.39
C ILE A 150 -10.25 0.18 3.20
N ARG A 151 -10.36 -1.15 3.26
CA ARG A 151 -9.38 -2.04 3.91
C ARG A 151 -8.53 -2.68 2.84
N ILE A 152 -7.24 -2.36 2.80
CA ILE A 152 -6.25 -3.06 1.99
C ILE A 152 -5.77 -4.28 2.78
N ILE A 153 -5.76 -5.45 2.17
CA ILE A 153 -5.24 -6.71 2.75
C ILE A 153 -3.99 -7.11 1.96
N ILE A 154 -2.89 -7.25 2.68
CA ILE A 154 -1.58 -7.65 2.20
C ILE A 154 -1.32 -9.08 2.66
N GLY A 155 -1.19 -9.99 1.68
CA GLY A 155 -0.89 -11.41 1.89
C GLY A 155 0.52 -11.60 2.46
N ALA A 156 0.69 -11.45 3.77
CA ALA A 156 1.99 -11.40 4.45
C ALA A 156 2.03 -12.20 5.76
N SER A 157 1.16 -13.21 5.89
CA SER A 157 1.07 -14.05 7.09
C SER A 157 2.40 -14.72 7.47
N GLU A 158 3.23 -15.09 6.49
CA GLU A 158 4.58 -15.66 6.70
C GLU A 158 5.53 -14.69 7.42
N VAL A 159 5.42 -13.38 7.14
CA VAL A 159 6.28 -12.33 7.73
C VAL A 159 6.11 -12.30 9.24
N ARG A 160 4.89 -12.52 9.73
CA ARG A 160 4.59 -12.55 11.17
C ARG A 160 5.35 -13.68 11.89
N GLY A 161 5.40 -14.86 11.29
CA GLY A 161 6.14 -16.00 11.81
C GLY A 161 7.66 -15.76 11.81
N MET A 162 8.19 -15.18 10.73
CA MET A 162 9.59 -14.80 10.66
C MET A 162 9.97 -13.74 11.69
N CYS A 163 9.14 -12.71 11.87
CA CYS A 163 9.33 -11.67 12.88
C CYS A 163 9.43 -12.26 14.29
N GLN A 164 8.50 -13.15 14.65
CA GLN A 164 8.51 -13.82 15.94
C GLN A 164 9.78 -14.65 16.17
N SER A 165 10.22 -15.39 15.14
CA SER A 165 11.41 -16.24 15.21
C SER A 165 12.71 -15.44 15.37
N LEU A 166 12.85 -14.34 14.60
CA LEU A 166 14.09 -13.56 14.55
C LEU A 166 14.22 -12.52 15.66
N THR A 167 13.11 -11.91 16.08
CA THR A 167 13.12 -10.76 16.99
C THR A 167 12.41 -11.02 18.32
N GLY A 168 11.68 -12.12 18.44
CA GLY A 168 10.80 -12.38 19.58
C GLY A 168 9.49 -11.57 19.55
N ASP A 169 9.31 -10.68 18.58
CA ASP A 169 8.11 -9.86 18.39
C ASP A 169 7.48 -10.14 17.01
N ALA A 170 6.29 -10.74 17.00
CA ALA A 170 5.50 -10.99 15.78
C ALA A 170 5.14 -9.71 14.99
N ASN A 171 5.21 -8.53 15.62
CA ASN A 171 4.83 -7.25 15.02
C ASN A 171 6.01 -6.45 14.44
N CYS A 172 7.20 -7.04 14.38
CA CYS A 172 8.44 -6.34 14.01
C CYS A 172 8.38 -5.64 12.63
N ALA A 173 7.52 -6.11 11.72
CA ALA A 173 7.37 -5.57 10.37
C ALA A 173 6.16 -4.64 10.18
N ASN A 174 5.34 -4.40 11.23
CA ASN A 174 4.10 -3.64 11.11
C ASN A 174 4.32 -2.25 10.52
N PHE A 175 5.41 -1.58 10.93
CA PHE A 175 5.75 -0.26 10.40
C PHE A 175 5.92 -0.32 8.89
N PHE A 176 6.79 -1.21 8.38
CA PHE A 176 7.08 -1.36 6.96
C PHE A 176 5.86 -1.76 6.16
N LEU A 177 5.12 -2.78 6.60
CA LEU A 177 3.90 -3.23 5.93
C LEU A 177 2.86 -2.11 5.82
N SER A 178 2.77 -1.24 6.83
CA SER A 178 1.86 -0.09 6.83
C SER A 178 2.25 1.05 5.86
N GLN A 179 3.42 0.95 5.21
CA GLN A 179 3.95 1.88 4.21
C GLN A 179 3.98 1.27 2.80
N GLU A 180 3.42 0.07 2.58
CA GLU A 180 3.46 -0.55 1.24
C GLU A 180 2.33 -0.07 0.33
N ALA A 181 1.19 0.31 0.90
CA ALA A 181 0.02 0.77 0.17
C ALA A 181 -0.67 1.94 0.87
N VAL A 182 -1.26 2.84 0.09
CA VAL A 182 -2.00 4.00 0.57
C VAL A 182 -3.24 4.23 -0.29
N VAL A 183 -4.37 4.53 0.35
CA VAL A 183 -5.55 5.06 -0.36
C VAL A 183 -5.43 6.57 -0.44
N ARG A 184 -5.60 7.08 -1.65
CA ARG A 184 -5.56 8.51 -1.98
C ARG A 184 -6.92 8.91 -2.52
N TYR A 185 -7.44 10.06 -2.10
CA TYR A 185 -8.71 10.58 -2.56
C TYR A 185 -8.62 12.06 -2.95
N GLU A 186 -9.51 12.46 -3.85
CA GLU A 186 -9.57 13.84 -4.33
C GLU A 186 -9.76 14.83 -3.16
N PRO A 187 -8.90 15.87 -3.05
CA PRO A 187 -8.96 16.86 -1.96
C PRO A 187 -10.30 17.59 -1.91
#